data_AF-A0A1F5DP16-F1
#
_entry.id   AF-A0A1F5DP16-F1
#
_cell.length_a   1.000
_cell.length_b   1.000
_cell.length_c   1.000
_cell.angle_alpha   90.00
_cell.angle_beta   90.00
_cell.angle_gamma   90.00
#
_symmetry.space_group_name_H-M   'P 1'
#
loop_
_entity.id
_entity.type
_entity.pdbx_description
1 polymer ?
#
loop_
_entity_poly.entity_id
_entity_poly.type
_entity_poly.pdbx_seq_one_letter_code
_entity_poly.pdbx_strand_id
1 'polypeptide(L)'
;MKILRDDSGFVIRGERFVSYQEVQCFRYLQWLGLAHEEMNHEYQVGRCSFDFFPLGKVFWEHHPICTRIDEDLFQYGKRRRLTLNVFGYSGIPLVVSDAMFKDQWEVCDLMNDYDVDFKRGKVKGDPTICFVRNYGEEYDTSFYNESYKEAANLDFPIATPLVGDD
;
A
#
# COMPACT_ATOMS: atom_id res chain seq x y z
N MET A 1 8.37 4.91 16.48
CA MET A 1 7.54 5.87 15.72
C MET A 1 6.15 5.88 16.34
N LYS A 2 5.62 7.04 16.74
CA LYS A 2 4.27 7.13 17.33
C LYS A 2 3.26 6.97 16.18
N ILE A 3 2.39 5.98 16.27
CA ILE A 3 1.24 5.81 15.37
C ILE A 3 0.03 6.19 16.19
N LEU A 4 -0.77 7.11 15.65
CA LEU A 4 -2.05 7.49 16.21
C LEU A 4 -3.15 6.79 15.41
N ARG A 5 -4.26 6.47 16.06
CA ARG A 5 -5.44 5.90 15.41
C ARG A 5 -6.64 6.79 15.72
N ASP A 6 -7.44 7.07 14.70
CA ASP A 6 -8.75 7.70 14.82
C ASP A 6 -9.79 6.94 13.97
N ASP A 7 -11.03 7.41 13.95
CA ASP A 7 -12.13 6.77 13.22
C ASP A 7 -11.92 6.73 11.70
N SER A 8 -11.01 7.55 11.18
CA SER A 8 -10.69 7.66 9.75
C SER A 8 -9.37 6.97 9.36
N GLY A 9 -8.74 6.23 10.27
CA GLY A 9 -7.60 5.36 9.97
C GLY A 9 -6.40 5.56 10.90
N PHE A 10 -5.21 5.53 10.33
CA PHE A 10 -3.93 5.64 11.04
C PHE A 10 -3.22 6.93 10.65
N VAL A 11 -2.65 7.63 11.64
CA VAL A 11 -1.86 8.84 11.40
C VAL A 11 -0.41 8.60 11.80
N ILE A 12 0.50 8.78 10.84
CA ILE A 12 1.94 8.63 11.01
C ILE A 12 2.61 9.90 10.51
N ARG A 13 3.28 10.64 11.40
CA ARG A 13 3.96 11.92 11.06
C ARG A 13 3.05 12.95 10.37
N GLY A 14 1.75 12.96 10.68
CA GLY A 14 0.77 13.89 10.11
C GLY A 14 0.07 13.37 8.86
N GLU A 15 0.48 12.21 8.34
CA GLU A 15 -0.07 11.61 7.13
C GLU A 15 -1.06 10.53 7.50
N ARG A 16 -2.16 10.50 6.74
CA ARG A 16 -3.29 9.62 7.00
C ARG A 16 -3.22 8.41 6.10
N PHE A 17 -3.37 7.24 6.69
CA PHE A 17 -3.45 5.94 6.01
C PHE A 17 -4.81 5.35 6.32
N VAL A 18 -5.53 4.92 5.28
CA VAL A 18 -6.89 4.42 5.42
C VAL A 18 -6.92 2.99 5.98
N SER A 19 -5.80 2.27 5.93
CA SER A 19 -5.71 0.91 6.43
C SER A 19 -4.38 0.58 7.13
N TYR A 20 -4.41 -0.46 7.98
CA TYR A 20 -3.19 -1.01 8.57
C TYR A 20 -2.25 -1.62 7.52
N GLN A 21 -2.82 -2.06 6.39
CA GLN A 21 -2.07 -2.64 5.28
C GLN A 21 -1.23 -1.57 4.56
N GLU A 22 -1.79 -0.39 4.32
CA GLU A 22 -1.02 0.75 3.83
C GLU A 22 0.08 1.18 4.80
N VAL A 23 -0.16 1.08 6.12
CA VAL A 23 0.89 1.33 7.11
C VAL A 23 2.05 0.36 6.97
N GLN A 24 1.81 -0.93 6.67
CA GLN A 24 2.91 -1.87 6.43
C GLN A 24 3.64 -1.57 5.13
N CYS A 25 2.92 -1.18 4.09
CA CYS A 25 3.49 -0.73 2.82
C CYS A 25 4.42 0.48 3.03
N PHE A 26 3.95 1.48 3.78
CA PHE A 26 4.72 2.66 4.14
C PHE A 26 5.97 2.32 4.98
N ARG A 27 5.83 1.45 6.00
CA ARG A 27 6.95 0.98 6.81
C ARG A 27 7.99 0.22 6.00
N TYR A 28 7.57 -0.54 5.00
CA TYR A 28 8.48 -1.21 4.08
C TYR A 28 9.29 -0.20 3.25
N LEU A 29 8.65 0.84 2.69
CA LEU A 29 9.36 1.91 1.98
C LEU A 29 10.33 2.66 2.90
N GLN A 30 9.96 2.90 4.17
CA GLN A 30 10.88 3.45 5.17
C GLN A 30 12.06 2.53 5.42
N TRP A 31 11.84 1.23 5.52
CA TRP A 31 12.88 0.24 5.72
C TRP A 31 13.87 0.18 4.54
N LEU A 32 13.40 0.40 3.31
CA LEU A 32 14.26 0.60 2.12
C LEU A 32 15.11 1.88 2.21
N GLY A 33 14.88 2.71 3.22
CA GLY A 33 15.60 3.94 3.50
C GLY A 33 15.10 5.14 2.71
N LEU A 34 13.84 5.10 2.24
CA LEU A 34 13.22 6.27 1.60
C LEU A 34 12.78 7.25 2.68
N ALA A 35 13.01 8.53 2.43
CA ALA A 35 12.41 9.62 3.19
C ALA A 35 10.94 9.78 2.81
N HIS A 36 10.17 10.48 3.64
CA HIS A 36 8.72 10.60 3.48
C HIS A 36 8.34 11.26 2.15
N GLU A 37 9.02 12.36 1.83
CA GLU A 37 8.92 13.11 0.59
C GLU A 37 9.31 12.30 -0.66
N GLU A 38 10.05 11.20 -0.48
CA GLU A 38 10.45 10.32 -1.58
C GLU A 38 9.42 9.24 -1.87
N MET A 39 8.42 9.01 -1.01
CA MET A 39 7.44 7.93 -1.16
C MET A 39 6.25 8.30 -2.06
N ASN A 40 5.90 9.60 -2.10
CA ASN A 40 4.74 10.12 -2.84
C ASN A 40 3.45 9.31 -2.55
N HIS A 41 2.98 9.38 -1.32
CA HIS A 41 1.73 8.75 -0.90
C HIS A 41 0.51 9.46 -1.52
N GLU A 42 -0.50 8.70 -1.95
CA GLU A 42 -1.71 9.21 -2.62
C GLU A 42 -1.43 10.11 -3.85
N TYR A 43 -0.47 9.68 -4.69
CA TYR A 43 -0.03 10.45 -5.84
C TYR A 43 -1.12 10.59 -6.90
N GLN A 44 -1.42 11.83 -7.30
CA GLN A 44 -2.49 12.14 -8.23
C GLN A 44 -2.03 12.04 -9.70
N VAL A 45 -2.74 11.24 -10.49
CA VAL A 45 -2.64 11.20 -11.95
C VAL A 45 -4.02 11.47 -12.55
N GLY A 46 -4.21 12.68 -13.07
CA GLY A 46 -5.51 13.13 -13.56
C GLY A 46 -6.52 13.23 -12.42
N ARG A 47 -7.53 12.34 -12.43
CA ARG A 47 -8.55 12.23 -11.36
C ARG A 47 -8.37 10.98 -10.49
N CYS A 48 -7.27 10.26 -10.68
CA CYS A 48 -6.99 8.99 -10.01
C CYS A 48 -5.89 9.19 -8.97
N SER A 49 -6.12 8.74 -7.74
CA SER A 49 -5.11 8.63 -6.68
C SER A 49 -4.45 7.26 -6.73
N PHE A 50 -3.12 7.20 -6.75
CA PHE A 50 -2.32 5.98 -6.64
C PHE A 50 -1.66 5.92 -5.26
N ASP A 51 -1.70 4.77 -4.58
CA ASP A 51 -1.30 4.67 -3.16
C ASP A 51 0.15 5.12 -2.93
N PHE A 52 1.09 4.65 -3.75
CA PHE A 52 2.50 5.08 -3.66
C PHE A 52 3.15 5.28 -5.02
N PHE A 53 4.04 6.27 -5.12
CA PHE A 53 4.90 6.47 -6.28
C PHE A 53 6.36 6.78 -5.87
N PRO A 54 7.05 5.84 -5.21
CA PRO A 54 8.37 6.07 -4.65
C PRO A 54 9.38 6.50 -5.71
N LEU A 55 10.10 7.58 -5.40
CA LEU A 55 11.19 8.17 -6.19
C LEU A 55 10.81 8.54 -7.64
N GLY A 56 9.51 8.55 -7.97
CA GLY A 56 9.06 8.68 -9.34
C GLY A 56 9.41 7.49 -10.24
N LYS A 57 9.64 6.29 -9.68
CA LYS A 57 10.17 5.13 -10.42
C LYS A 57 9.21 3.98 -10.64
N VAL A 58 8.30 3.72 -9.69
CA VAL A 58 7.36 2.59 -9.74
C VAL A 58 6.08 3.02 -9.08
N PHE A 59 4.95 2.89 -9.76
CA PHE A 59 3.64 3.05 -9.12
C PHE A 59 3.30 1.79 -8.34
N TRP A 60 2.66 1.94 -7.18
CA TRP A 60 2.17 0.84 -6.39
C TRP A 60 0.72 1.09 -5.96
N GLU A 61 -0.13 0.11 -6.23
CA GLU A 61 -1.50 0.01 -5.74
C GLU A 61 -1.60 -1.24 -4.86
N HIS A 62 -2.10 -1.08 -3.64
CA HIS A 62 -2.26 -2.15 -2.68
C HIS A 62 -3.73 -2.28 -2.25
N HIS A 63 -4.36 -3.36 -2.68
CA HIS A 63 -5.75 -3.67 -2.40
C HIS A 63 -5.84 -5.06 -1.76
N PRO A 64 -5.72 -5.15 -0.43
CA PRO A 64 -5.70 -6.44 0.26
C PRO A 64 -6.98 -7.23 -0.05
N ILE A 65 -6.89 -8.57 -0.15
CA ILE A 65 -8.00 -9.48 -0.55
C ILE A 65 -9.31 -9.23 0.21
N CYS A 66 -9.25 -8.73 1.44
CA CYS A 66 -10.43 -8.43 2.25
C CYS A 66 -11.14 -7.11 1.87
N THR A 67 -10.52 -6.24 1.08
CA THR A 67 -11.19 -5.08 0.49
C THR A 67 -11.98 -5.56 -0.70
N ARG A 68 -13.32 -5.48 -0.61
CA ARG A 68 -14.20 -5.73 -1.76
C ARG A 68 -13.90 -4.68 -2.83
N ILE A 69 -12.96 -4.97 -3.71
CA ILE A 69 -13.00 -4.37 -5.03
C ILE A 69 -14.21 -5.03 -5.69
N ASP A 70 -15.23 -4.26 -6.07
CA ASP A 70 -16.36 -4.75 -6.87
C ASP A 70 -15.93 -5.13 -8.32
N GLU A 71 -14.61 -5.26 -8.55
CA GLU A 71 -13.93 -5.49 -9.82
C GLU A 71 -12.78 -6.49 -9.60
N ASP A 72 -12.52 -7.35 -10.58
CA ASP A 72 -11.36 -8.24 -10.60
C ASP A 72 -10.03 -7.45 -10.58
N LEU A 73 -9.06 -7.89 -9.77
CA LEU A 73 -7.78 -7.18 -9.59
C LEU A 73 -7.02 -6.97 -10.91
N PHE A 74 -7.09 -7.93 -11.83
CA PHE A 74 -6.41 -7.80 -13.13
C PHE A 74 -7.08 -6.74 -14.00
N GLN A 75 -8.41 -6.68 -14.01
CA GLN A 75 -9.15 -5.62 -14.71
C GLN A 75 -8.89 -4.26 -14.09
N TYR A 76 -8.91 -4.17 -12.76
CA TYR A 76 -8.53 -2.97 -12.02
C TYR A 76 -7.13 -2.50 -12.46
N GLY A 77 -6.13 -3.37 -12.35
CA GLY A 77 -4.75 -3.04 -12.71
C GLY A 77 -4.59 -2.61 -14.17
N LYS A 78 -5.26 -3.28 -15.12
CA LYS A 78 -5.26 -2.87 -16.54
C LYS A 78 -5.85 -1.48 -16.75
N ARG A 79 -6.94 -1.15 -16.04
CA ARG A 79 -7.55 0.19 -16.08
C ARG A 79 -6.61 1.25 -15.52
N ARG A 80 -5.97 0.98 -14.37
CA ARG A 80 -4.94 1.87 -13.78
C ARG A 80 -3.76 2.07 -14.73
N ARG A 81 -3.30 0.99 -15.36
CA ARG A 81 -2.22 1.03 -16.36
C ARG A 81 -2.56 1.92 -17.54
N LEU A 82 -3.79 1.82 -18.06
CA LEU A 82 -4.26 2.67 -19.15
C LEU A 82 -4.28 4.15 -18.74
N THR A 83 -4.74 4.48 -17.53
CA THR A 83 -4.69 5.84 -16.99
C THR A 83 -3.26 6.37 -17.01
N LEU A 84 -2.29 5.63 -16.45
CA LEU A 84 -0.90 6.05 -16.45
C LEU A 84 -0.35 6.27 -17.88
N ASN A 85 -0.71 5.41 -18.82
CA ASN A 85 -0.28 5.54 -20.22
C ASN A 85 -0.83 6.83 -20.87
N VAL A 86 -2.10 7.16 -20.63
CA VAL A 86 -2.73 8.39 -21.15
C VAL A 86 -2.04 9.64 -20.60
N PHE A 87 -1.57 9.60 -19.36
CA PHE A 87 -0.88 10.72 -18.71
C PHE A 87 0.64 10.71 -18.85
N GLY A 88 1.19 9.91 -19.78
CA GLY A 88 2.61 9.95 -20.15
C GLY A 88 3.55 9.08 -19.31
N TYR A 89 3.02 8.20 -18.46
CA TYR A 89 3.80 7.30 -17.60
C TYR A 89 3.97 5.89 -18.18
N SER A 90 3.87 5.73 -19.51
CA SER A 90 3.91 4.41 -20.17
C SER A 90 5.20 3.62 -19.95
N GLY A 91 6.32 4.31 -19.70
CA GLY A 91 7.61 3.68 -19.39
C GLY A 91 7.85 3.38 -17.91
N ILE A 92 6.93 3.75 -17.03
CA ILE A 92 7.08 3.55 -15.58
C ILE A 92 6.28 2.32 -15.15
N PRO A 93 6.87 1.32 -14.47
CA PRO A 93 6.15 0.14 -14.01
C PRO A 93 5.02 0.46 -13.02
N LEU A 94 3.99 -0.37 -13.02
CA LEU A 94 2.91 -0.37 -12.04
C LEU A 94 2.90 -1.73 -11.32
N VAL A 95 2.99 -1.74 -10.00
CA VAL A 95 2.77 -2.91 -9.16
C VAL A 95 1.35 -2.83 -8.61
N VAL A 96 0.58 -3.90 -8.76
CA VAL A 96 -0.76 -4.05 -8.16
C VAL A 96 -0.71 -5.27 -7.27
N SER A 97 -1.08 -5.12 -6.00
CA SER A 97 -0.95 -6.19 -5.02
C SER A 97 -2.22 -6.44 -4.23
N ASP A 98 -2.53 -7.71 -3.97
CA ASP A 98 -3.66 -8.16 -3.15
C ASP A 98 -3.21 -9.15 -2.06
N ALA A 99 -2.27 -8.75 -1.21
CA ALA A 99 -1.83 -9.58 -0.09
C ALA A 99 -2.32 -8.99 1.24
N MET A 100 -2.48 -9.84 2.25
CA MET A 100 -2.58 -9.39 3.64
C MET A 100 -1.19 -9.53 4.26
N PHE A 101 -0.74 -8.48 4.95
CA PHE A 101 0.54 -8.44 5.64
C PHE A 101 0.32 -8.30 7.15
N LYS A 102 1.07 -9.06 7.93
CA LYS A 102 1.20 -8.86 9.38
C LYS A 102 2.10 -7.68 9.69
N ASP A 103 3.22 -7.59 8.97
CA ASP A 103 4.23 -6.56 9.15
C ASP A 103 4.97 -6.21 7.85
N GLN A 104 5.89 -5.25 7.92
CA GLN A 104 6.68 -4.81 6.77
C GLN A 104 7.68 -5.86 6.25
N TRP A 105 8.00 -6.90 7.03
CA TRP A 105 8.92 -7.95 6.59
C TRP A 105 8.22 -8.92 5.64
N GLU A 106 6.96 -9.24 5.88
CA GLU A 106 6.15 -10.00 4.92
C GLU A 106 5.99 -9.25 3.59
N VAL A 107 5.88 -7.91 3.62
CA VAL A 107 5.92 -7.09 2.40
C VAL A 107 7.27 -7.26 1.69
N CYS A 108 8.38 -7.18 2.43
CA CYS A 108 9.73 -7.32 1.89
C CYS A 108 9.93 -8.70 1.22
N ASP A 109 9.58 -9.78 1.91
CA ASP A 109 9.71 -11.14 1.39
C ASP A 109 8.89 -11.32 0.12
N LEU A 110 7.63 -10.89 0.12
CA LEU A 110 6.77 -11.00 -1.05
C LEU A 110 7.27 -10.16 -2.23
N MET A 111 7.72 -8.93 -2.01
CA MET A 111 8.29 -8.11 -3.08
C MET A 111 9.58 -8.70 -3.64
N ASN A 112 10.40 -9.33 -2.80
CA ASN A 112 11.60 -10.05 -3.24
C ASN A 112 11.25 -11.28 -4.09
N ASP A 113 10.24 -12.06 -3.70
CA ASP A 113 9.79 -13.24 -4.47
C ASP A 113 9.31 -12.87 -5.88
N TYR A 114 8.72 -11.68 -6.01
CA TYR A 114 8.29 -11.10 -7.29
C TYR A 114 9.37 -10.26 -7.99
N ASP A 115 10.59 -10.20 -7.44
CA ASP A 115 11.71 -9.40 -7.93
C ASP A 115 11.33 -7.92 -8.18
N VAL A 116 10.62 -7.31 -7.21
CA VAL A 116 10.20 -5.91 -7.17
C VAL A 116 11.14 -5.09 -6.29
N ASP A 117 11.78 -4.08 -6.87
CA ASP A 117 12.67 -3.13 -6.20
C ASP A 117 12.21 -1.69 -6.46
N PHE A 118 11.43 -1.15 -5.51
CA PHE A 118 10.91 0.22 -5.57
C PHE A 118 12.03 1.28 -5.52
N LYS A 119 13.14 1.00 -4.85
CA LYS A 119 14.25 1.95 -4.69
C LYS A 119 15.02 2.13 -6.01
N ARG A 120 15.28 1.03 -6.71
CA ARG A 120 15.97 1.04 -8.00
C ARG A 120 15.04 1.26 -9.18
N GLY A 121 13.74 1.05 -9.01
CA GLY A 121 12.77 1.13 -10.10
C GLY A 121 12.73 -0.12 -10.97
N LYS A 122 13.08 -1.27 -10.41
CA LYS A 122 13.20 -2.53 -11.15
C LYS A 122 12.03 -3.44 -10.78
N VAL A 123 11.35 -3.96 -11.79
CA VAL A 123 10.28 -4.96 -11.65
C VAL A 123 10.56 -6.04 -12.69
N LYS A 124 10.56 -7.32 -12.29
CA LYS A 124 10.86 -8.42 -13.22
C LYS A 124 9.67 -8.73 -14.12
N GLY A 125 9.99 -9.09 -15.37
CA GLY A 125 9.03 -9.38 -16.43
C GLY A 125 8.80 -8.18 -17.34
N ASP A 126 8.45 -8.45 -18.60
CA ASP A 126 7.70 -7.48 -19.41
C ASP A 126 6.23 -7.77 -19.10
N PRO A 127 5.61 -6.95 -18.23
CA PRO A 127 4.88 -5.81 -18.75
C PRO A 127 5.09 -4.54 -17.91
N THR A 128 4.62 -3.43 -18.45
CA THR A 128 4.36 -2.17 -17.72
C THR A 128 3.51 -2.31 -16.44
N ILE A 129 3.06 -3.53 -16.09
CA ILE A 129 2.29 -3.87 -14.89
C ILE A 129 2.73 -5.23 -14.29
N CYS A 130 2.90 -5.32 -12.98
CA CYS A 130 3.16 -6.56 -12.25
C CYS A 130 2.08 -6.78 -11.19
N PHE A 131 1.58 -8.03 -11.10
CA PHE A 131 0.56 -8.42 -10.12
C PHE A 131 1.20 -9.28 -9.05
N VAL A 132 1.20 -8.79 -7.81
CA VAL A 132 1.79 -9.44 -6.64
C VAL A 132 0.66 -10.00 -5.78
N ARG A 133 0.55 -11.33 -5.68
CA ARG A 133 -0.56 -12.01 -5.00
C ARG A 133 -0.06 -12.97 -3.94
N ASN A 134 -0.83 -13.16 -2.87
CA ASN A 134 -0.57 -14.25 -1.93
C ASN A 134 -1.50 -15.44 -2.25
N TYR A 135 -1.02 -16.41 -3.02
CA TYR A 135 -1.79 -17.62 -3.36
C TYR A 135 -1.98 -18.58 -2.16
N GLY A 136 -1.28 -18.37 -1.05
CA GLY A 136 -1.35 -19.23 0.13
C GLY A 136 -2.61 -19.05 0.99
N GLU A 137 -3.35 -17.96 0.80
CA GLU A 137 -4.41 -17.51 1.72
C GLU A 137 -5.78 -17.35 1.06
N GLU A 138 -6.04 -17.97 -0.10
CA GLU A 138 -7.39 -17.92 -0.73
C GLU A 138 -8.53 -18.48 0.16
N TYR A 139 -8.24 -19.03 1.35
CA TYR A 139 -9.24 -19.67 2.22
C TYR A 139 -9.10 -19.47 3.75
N ASP A 140 -8.32 -18.50 4.26
CA ASP A 140 -8.25 -18.30 5.73
C ASP A 140 -8.78 -16.94 6.20
N THR A 141 -10.07 -16.93 6.53
CA THR A 141 -10.75 -15.76 7.13
C THR A 141 -10.32 -15.46 8.58
N SER A 142 -9.47 -16.29 9.20
CA SER A 142 -9.00 -16.07 10.58
C SER A 142 -8.07 -14.85 10.71
N PHE A 143 -7.30 -14.53 9.67
CA PHE A 143 -6.43 -13.35 9.59
C PHE A 143 -7.17 -12.02 9.70
N TYR A 144 -8.45 -12.00 9.30
CA TYR A 144 -9.32 -10.83 9.48
C TYR A 144 -9.50 -10.49 10.96
N ASN A 145 -9.66 -11.50 11.82
CA ASN A 145 -9.81 -11.29 13.25
C ASN A 145 -8.47 -10.98 13.94
N GLU A 146 -7.36 -11.53 13.45
CA GLU A 146 -6.04 -11.30 14.05
C GLU A 146 -5.48 -9.91 13.72
N SER A 147 -5.56 -9.45 12.48
CA SER A 147 -5.13 -8.08 12.12
C SER A 147 -5.96 -7.00 12.84
N TYR A 148 -7.27 -7.22 13.03
CA TYR A 148 -8.12 -6.34 13.84
C TYR A 148 -7.76 -6.38 15.34
N LYS A 149 -7.36 -7.54 15.86
CA LYS A 149 -6.94 -7.74 17.27
C LYS A 149 -5.50 -7.27 17.52
N GLU A 150 -4.57 -7.41 16.59
CA GLU A 150 -3.21 -6.87 16.67
C GLU A 150 -3.23 -5.34 16.60
N ALA A 151 -4.08 -4.75 15.75
CA ALA A 151 -4.34 -3.31 15.78
C ALA A 151 -5.00 -2.83 17.10
N ALA A 152 -5.61 -3.75 17.88
CA ALA A 152 -6.17 -3.49 19.21
C ALA A 152 -5.21 -3.81 20.37
N ASN A 153 -4.18 -4.65 20.15
CA ASN A 153 -3.18 -5.08 21.14
C ASN A 153 -1.85 -4.32 21.02
N LEU A 154 -1.63 -3.60 19.93
CA LEU A 154 -0.58 -2.59 19.87
C LEU A 154 -1.06 -1.39 20.68
N ASP A 155 -0.39 -1.11 21.81
CA ASP A 155 -0.58 0.08 22.65
C ASP A 155 -0.28 1.34 21.82
N PHE A 156 -1.24 1.71 20.98
CA PHE A 156 -1.21 2.96 20.26
C PHE A 156 -1.75 4.02 21.21
N PRO A 157 -1.00 5.10 21.49
CA PRO A 157 -1.57 6.25 22.15
C PRO A 157 -2.69 6.79 21.27
N ILE A 158 -3.94 6.49 21.64
CA ILE A 158 -5.13 7.05 21.02
C ILE A 158 -4.98 8.56 21.11
N ALA A 159 -4.98 9.24 19.98
CA ALA A 159 -5.07 10.69 19.99
C ALA A 159 -6.47 10.99 20.53
N THR A 160 -6.53 11.50 21.77
CA THR A 160 -7.77 12.01 22.33
C THR A 160 -8.34 12.99 21.30
N PRO A 161 -9.64 12.88 20.95
CA PRO A 161 -10.26 13.90 20.11
C PRO A 161 -9.97 15.25 20.75
N LEU A 162 -9.39 16.18 19.99
CA LEU A 162 -9.45 17.57 20.37
C LEU A 162 -10.92 17.94 20.26
N VAL A 163 -11.66 17.68 21.34
CA VAL A 163 -12.94 18.33 21.60
C VAL A 163 -12.59 19.80 21.60
N GLY A 164 -12.93 20.48 20.51
CA GLY A 164 -13.01 21.92 20.49
C GLY A 164 -14.11 22.30 21.44
N ASP A 165 -13.74 22.63 22.67
CA ASP A 165 -14.56 23.48 23.50
C ASP A 165 -14.33 24.91 23.00
N ASP A 166 -15.36 25.40 22.29
CA ASP A 166 -15.72 26.80 21.97
C ASP A 166 -14.74 27.71 21.21
#